data_AF-A0A0S9QAP9-F1
#
_entry.id   AF-A0A0S9QAP9-F1
#
_cell.length_a   1.000
_cell.length_b   1.000
_cell.length_c   1.000
_cell.angle_alpha   90.00
_cell.angle_beta   90.00
_cell.angle_gamma   90.00
#
_symmetry.space_group_name_H-M   'P 1'
#
loop_
_entity.id
_entity.type
_entity.pdbx_description
1 polymer ?
#
loop_
_entity_poly.entity_id
_entity_poly.type
_entity_poly.pdbx_seq_one_letter_code
_entity_poly.pdbx_strand_id
1 'polypeptide(L)'
;MLGYRAHFEVADRTTVVDDTLGELRTWLSGKGYDPDAIGAGAAAQIAADVDAAIIRVSRDDGSRSLRAQVVERKPEGSWTSELTVHFPADEGEAASILLDIHSPATDETQSIATGVPRLARGLLGTLDVRDSLARLSDQPIIVRANEVGALAAAVRDPHRRGLLFVAGSSDSLPLKAWTRYVAKLLRQTAGLASAYVLDADATRLLGADLGPTHAVAAGTLRTYLPGVDTDSELDARRHRILSTTRIVNDRSQWLAAILGRRAKENALEADLPPALQAVLDEIAATADDALLGRVRASEPEPSSPAEPAAVPAENAVPAPGDVAATVAEAIEDDAPAQPETVDEPATNTTLSRADEAYLAASAVMHDVLGISDPMPQDWATLGEIARLGLQAERNQAEVASRIEDLRLENSQLGQDKRNVGRRLEDEQLEHAATFATLTSAEDELRRLRALLLQTEQAAAVYAAGDETIDDEPPASFVDLLANVPDLPGIEFTGDEAISVRLDVHDPLGLWASKTWAVLQALSDYAQASVAGRCDRDVHGYLLNLPDGCRGYSANKHATNESEDVQKNSKFSEARFLPVPEAVEPAGRIAMMAHFKIAQSGLISPRLHYYDDVTRSGKVYIGYIGPHLPTKRTN
;
A
#
# COMPACT_ATOMS: atom_id res chain seq x y z
N MET A 1 -1.16 -3.60 -9.39
CA MET A 1 -1.48 -3.36 -7.97
C MET A 1 -0.54 -2.29 -7.43
N LEU A 2 -1.04 -1.33 -6.65
CA LEU A 2 -0.17 -0.33 -6.01
C LEU A 2 0.72 -1.01 -4.97
N GLY A 3 2.04 -0.92 -5.15
CA GLY A 3 3.02 -1.59 -4.29
C GLY A 3 3.93 -0.63 -3.54
N TYR A 4 4.04 0.63 -3.94
CA TYR A 4 4.81 1.64 -3.22
C TYR A 4 4.12 2.99 -3.40
N ARG A 5 3.98 3.73 -2.30
CA ARG A 5 3.42 5.08 -2.26
C ARG A 5 4.29 5.91 -1.33
N ALA A 6 4.87 6.99 -1.85
CA ALA A 6 5.55 8.00 -1.06
C ALA A 6 4.85 9.33 -1.26
N HIS A 7 4.55 10.02 -0.17
CA HIS A 7 3.98 11.36 -0.20
C HIS A 7 4.78 12.27 0.72
N PHE A 8 5.03 13.48 0.24
CA PHE A 8 5.68 14.51 1.05
C PHE A 8 5.36 15.91 0.56
N GLU A 9 5.51 16.87 1.47
CA GLU A 9 5.23 18.28 1.31
C GLU A 9 6.51 19.09 1.20
N VAL A 10 6.51 20.12 0.35
CA VAL A 10 7.64 21.03 0.15
C VAL A 10 7.18 22.47 0.37
N ALA A 11 7.77 23.12 1.37
CA ALA A 11 7.41 24.49 1.75
C ALA A 11 7.96 25.52 0.76
N ASP A 12 9.22 25.38 0.32
CA ASP A 12 9.80 26.24 -0.70
C ASP A 12 9.34 25.79 -2.08
N ARG A 13 8.41 26.54 -2.68
CA ARG A 13 7.80 26.23 -3.97
C ARG A 13 8.63 26.68 -5.18
N THR A 14 9.69 27.46 -4.98
CA THR A 14 10.33 28.23 -6.07
C THR A 14 10.93 27.35 -7.17
N THR A 15 11.55 26.23 -6.79
CA THR A 15 12.24 25.32 -7.73
C THR A 15 11.62 23.92 -7.81
N VAL A 16 10.53 23.66 -7.08
CA VAL A 16 9.97 22.31 -6.89
C VAL A 16 9.69 21.59 -8.20
N VAL A 17 9.09 22.26 -9.18
CA VAL A 17 8.79 21.63 -10.49
C VAL A 17 10.08 21.26 -11.21
N ASP A 18 11.02 22.19 -11.28
CA ASP A 18 12.26 22.01 -12.05
C ASP A 18 13.15 20.96 -11.41
N ASP A 19 13.27 20.96 -10.08
CA ASP A 19 14.03 19.97 -9.31
C ASP A 19 13.37 18.59 -9.42
N THR A 20 12.04 18.50 -9.29
CA THR A 20 11.31 17.23 -9.41
C THR A 20 11.42 16.63 -10.80
N LEU A 21 11.27 17.45 -11.85
CA LEU A 21 11.47 17.01 -13.23
C LEU A 21 12.94 16.71 -13.52
N GLY A 22 13.89 17.43 -12.93
CA GLY A 22 15.32 17.16 -13.01
C GLY A 22 15.68 15.78 -12.44
N GLU A 23 15.13 15.42 -11.28
CA GLU A 23 15.27 14.09 -10.69
C GLU A 23 14.62 13.00 -11.55
N LEU A 24 13.44 13.28 -12.13
CA LEU A 24 12.80 12.36 -13.07
C LEU A 24 13.71 12.10 -14.30
N ARG A 25 14.26 13.15 -14.91
CA ARG A 25 15.18 13.03 -16.05
C ARG A 25 16.44 12.25 -15.69
N THR A 26 17.01 12.51 -14.52
CA THR A 26 18.20 11.79 -14.01
C THR A 26 17.90 10.31 -13.81
N TRP A 27 16.72 9.98 -13.26
CA TRP A 27 16.29 8.61 -13.07
C TRP A 27 16.04 7.87 -14.39
N LEU A 28 15.40 8.50 -15.38
CA LEU A 28 15.17 7.96 -16.72
C LEU A 28 16.50 7.71 -17.45
N SER A 29 17.40 8.71 -17.45
CA SER A 29 18.73 8.61 -18.05
C SER A 29 19.55 7.50 -17.38
N GLY A 30 19.46 7.37 -16.06
CA GLY A 30 20.11 6.30 -15.28
C GLY A 30 19.51 4.90 -15.48
N LYS A 31 18.44 4.76 -16.29
CA LYS A 31 17.92 3.50 -16.83
C LYS A 31 18.25 3.30 -18.31
N GLY A 32 18.86 4.29 -18.96
CA GLY A 32 19.16 4.28 -20.40
C GLY A 32 17.96 4.66 -21.27
N TYR A 33 16.95 5.34 -20.73
CA TYR A 33 15.80 5.84 -21.49
C TYR A 33 16.06 7.28 -21.95
N ASP A 34 15.41 7.71 -23.03
CA ASP A 34 15.50 9.07 -23.54
C ASP A 34 14.47 9.99 -22.85
N PRO A 35 14.87 10.84 -21.89
CA PRO A 35 13.94 11.76 -21.23
C PRO A 35 13.47 12.91 -22.13
N ASP A 36 14.22 13.25 -23.19
CA ASP A 36 13.95 14.41 -24.05
C ASP A 36 12.89 14.10 -25.11
N ALA A 37 12.61 12.81 -25.34
CA ALA A 37 11.50 12.34 -26.16
C ALA A 37 10.11 12.66 -25.56
N ILE A 38 10.03 13.03 -24.27
CA ILE A 38 8.76 13.34 -23.60
C ILE A 38 8.28 14.75 -24.01
N GLY A 39 7.44 14.81 -25.05
CA GLY A 39 6.77 16.03 -25.48
C GLY A 39 5.68 16.52 -24.53
N ALA A 40 5.32 17.80 -24.62
CA ALA A 40 4.21 18.36 -23.85
C ALA A 40 2.87 17.75 -24.30
N GLY A 41 2.21 16.97 -23.44
CA GLY A 41 0.82 16.55 -23.59
C GLY A 41 0.55 15.26 -24.37
N ALA A 42 1.57 14.56 -24.86
CA ALA A 42 1.39 13.27 -25.54
C ALA A 42 2.24 12.16 -24.92
N ALA A 43 1.70 10.93 -24.91
CA ALA A 43 2.48 9.75 -24.60
C ALA A 43 3.54 9.54 -25.69
N ALA A 44 4.79 9.42 -25.29
CA ALA A 44 5.93 9.19 -26.17
C ALA A 44 6.64 7.89 -25.78
N GLN A 45 7.09 7.16 -26.78
CA GLN A 45 7.93 5.99 -26.57
C GLN A 45 9.37 6.47 -26.30
N ILE A 46 9.86 6.22 -25.08
CA ILE A 46 11.18 6.70 -24.62
C ILE A 46 12.27 5.61 -24.67
N ALA A 47 11.85 4.34 -24.83
CA ALA A 47 12.69 3.18 -25.12
C ALA A 47 11.81 2.05 -25.67
N ALA A 48 12.43 0.94 -26.11
CA ALA A 48 11.69 -0.26 -26.47
C ALA A 48 10.82 -0.71 -25.29
N ASP A 49 9.52 -0.91 -25.54
CA ASP A 49 8.52 -1.31 -24.53
C ASP A 49 8.32 -0.34 -23.34
N VAL A 50 8.79 0.91 -23.45
CA VAL A 50 8.62 1.93 -22.42
C VAL A 50 7.98 3.20 -22.99
N ASP A 51 6.81 3.53 -22.46
CA ASP A 51 6.09 4.76 -22.77
C ASP A 51 6.11 5.72 -21.58
N ALA A 52 6.17 7.01 -21.85
CA ALA A 52 6.04 8.04 -20.83
C ALA A 52 5.15 9.20 -21.30
N ALA A 53 4.43 9.81 -20.35
CA ALA A 53 3.56 10.95 -20.60
C ALA A 53 3.65 11.96 -19.45
N ILE A 54 3.53 13.24 -19.76
CA ILE A 54 3.35 14.31 -18.77
C ILE A 54 1.98 14.95 -18.98
N ILE A 55 1.13 14.84 -17.97
CA ILE A 55 -0.20 15.44 -17.90
C ILE A 55 -0.10 16.67 -17.02
N ARG A 56 -0.64 17.80 -17.49
CA ARG A 56 -0.71 19.06 -16.72
C ARG A 56 -2.16 19.44 -16.57
N VAL A 57 -2.57 19.72 -15.34
CA VAL A 57 -3.92 20.17 -14.99
C VAL A 57 -3.79 21.52 -14.32
N SER A 58 -4.57 22.50 -14.77
CA SER A 58 -4.68 23.82 -14.14
C SER A 58 -6.15 24.09 -13.88
N ARG A 59 -6.48 24.48 -12.66
CA ARG A 59 -7.86 24.76 -12.24
C ARG A 59 -8.14 26.25 -12.25
N ASP A 60 -9.43 26.58 -12.36
CA ASP A 60 -9.92 27.96 -12.27
C ASP A 60 -9.66 28.61 -10.91
N ASP A 61 -9.48 27.79 -9.86
CA ASP A 61 -9.10 28.23 -8.51
C ASP A 61 -7.63 28.71 -8.42
N GLY A 62 -6.82 28.53 -9.48
CA GLY A 62 -5.41 28.90 -9.53
C GLY A 62 -4.43 27.78 -9.13
N SER A 63 -4.95 26.64 -8.65
CA SER A 63 -4.13 25.46 -8.36
C SER A 63 -3.62 24.78 -9.65
N ARG A 64 -2.43 24.20 -9.56
CA ARG A 64 -1.71 23.62 -10.70
C ARG A 64 -1.18 22.26 -10.33
N SER A 65 -1.31 21.29 -11.23
CA SER A 65 -0.87 19.92 -11.01
C SER A 65 -0.13 19.38 -12.22
N LEU A 66 0.88 18.57 -11.97
CA LEU A 66 1.65 17.87 -13.01
C LEU A 66 1.76 16.40 -12.62
N ARG A 67 1.48 15.49 -13.55
CA ARG A 67 1.72 14.06 -13.39
C ARG A 67 2.60 13.55 -14.52
N ALA A 68 3.75 13.00 -14.16
CA ALA A 68 4.55 12.18 -15.05
C ALA A 68 4.20 10.71 -14.84
N GLN A 69 3.85 10.01 -15.91
CA GLN A 69 3.58 8.57 -15.90
C GLN A 69 4.61 7.87 -16.79
N VAL A 70 5.19 6.77 -16.30
CA VAL A 70 6.12 5.93 -17.04
C VAL A 70 5.65 4.49 -16.95
N VAL A 71 5.38 3.87 -18.10
CA VAL A 71 4.88 2.50 -18.23
C VAL A 71 5.95 1.62 -18.87
N GLU A 72 6.50 0.69 -18.11
CA GLU A 72 7.43 -0.34 -18.61
C GLU A 72 6.65 -1.64 -18.86
N ARG A 73 6.55 -2.08 -20.11
CA ARG A 73 5.94 -3.37 -20.46
C ARG A 73 7.01 -4.46 -20.44
N LYS A 74 6.77 -5.51 -19.65
CA LYS A 74 7.64 -6.70 -19.57
C LYS A 74 6.82 -7.96 -19.82
N PRO A 75 7.46 -9.10 -20.15
CA PRO A 75 6.75 -10.37 -20.34
C PRO A 75 5.92 -10.79 -19.11
N GLU A 76 6.37 -10.43 -17.91
CA GLU A 76 5.74 -10.73 -16.62
C GLU A 76 4.59 -9.75 -16.28
N GLY A 77 4.35 -8.74 -17.12
CA GLY A 77 3.35 -7.69 -16.93
C GLY A 77 3.94 -6.28 -16.96
N SER A 78 3.05 -5.28 -16.80
CA SER A 78 3.43 -3.87 -16.89
C SER A 78 3.70 -3.26 -15.51
N TRP A 79 4.78 -2.50 -15.42
CA TRP A 79 5.11 -1.67 -14.27
C TRP A 79 4.77 -0.21 -14.59
N THR A 80 4.03 0.46 -13.70
CA THR A 80 3.68 1.87 -13.88
C THR A 80 4.27 2.68 -12.73
N SER A 81 5.07 3.70 -13.06
CA SER A 81 5.59 4.68 -12.09
C SER A 81 4.93 6.03 -12.34
N GLU A 82 4.39 6.64 -11.30
CA GLU A 82 3.60 7.86 -11.40
C GLU A 82 4.09 8.88 -10.38
N LEU A 83 4.53 10.03 -10.87
CA LEU A 83 5.02 11.14 -10.07
C LEU A 83 4.07 12.32 -10.26
N THR A 84 3.30 12.63 -9.23
CA THR A 84 2.35 13.75 -9.21
C THR A 84 2.91 14.87 -8.33
N VAL A 85 2.89 16.10 -8.83
CA VAL A 85 3.19 17.32 -8.07
C VAL A 85 1.96 18.20 -8.10
N HIS A 86 1.50 18.64 -6.93
CA HIS A 86 0.35 19.50 -6.78
C HIS A 86 0.74 20.81 -6.08
N PHE A 87 0.34 21.93 -6.68
CA PHE A 87 0.46 23.27 -6.14
C PHE A 87 -0.93 23.79 -5.79
N PRO A 88 -1.26 23.89 -4.50
CA PRO A 88 -2.44 24.60 -4.04
C PRO A 88 -2.49 26.05 -4.53
N ALA A 89 -3.70 26.58 -4.64
CA ALA A 89 -3.96 27.95 -5.05
C ALA A 89 -3.37 28.98 -4.07
N ASP A 90 -3.43 28.70 -2.76
CA ASP A 90 -2.80 29.53 -1.74
C ASP A 90 -1.27 29.39 -1.83
N GLU A 91 -0.58 30.52 -1.96
CA GLU A 91 0.88 30.60 -2.00
C GLU A 91 1.53 30.23 -0.66
N GLY A 92 0.79 30.33 0.45
CA GLY A 92 1.26 29.97 1.79
C GLY A 92 1.22 28.46 2.11
N GLU A 93 0.49 27.67 1.33
CA GLU A 93 0.41 26.21 1.54
C GLU A 93 1.62 25.49 0.92
N ALA A 94 2.02 24.34 1.45
CA ALA A 94 3.10 23.56 0.85
C ALA A 94 2.68 22.93 -0.49
N ALA A 95 3.63 22.69 -1.40
CA ALA A 95 3.38 21.83 -2.56
C ALA A 95 3.40 20.37 -2.14
N SER A 96 2.53 19.53 -2.70
CA SER A 96 2.51 18.09 -2.43
C SER A 96 3.15 17.31 -3.57
N ILE A 97 4.00 16.34 -3.22
CA ILE A 97 4.59 15.39 -4.17
C ILE A 97 4.11 13.98 -3.79
N LEU A 98 3.62 13.24 -4.78
CA LEU A 98 3.18 11.85 -4.64
C LEU A 98 3.90 10.98 -5.68
N LEU A 99 4.57 9.94 -5.21
CA LEU A 99 5.20 8.92 -6.03
C LEU A 99 4.51 7.57 -5.80
N ASP A 100 3.78 7.10 -6.80
CA ASP A 100 3.11 5.81 -6.82
C ASP A 100 3.81 4.84 -7.78
N ILE A 101 3.95 3.59 -7.36
CA ILE A 101 4.44 2.50 -8.22
C ILE A 101 3.49 1.33 -8.18
N HIS A 102 3.01 0.98 -9.36
CA HIS A 102 2.14 -0.13 -9.61
C HIS A 102 2.97 -1.29 -10.16
N SER A 103 2.94 -2.42 -9.46
CA SER A 103 3.51 -3.67 -9.94
C SER A 103 2.47 -4.47 -10.74
N PRO A 104 2.91 -5.41 -11.60
CA PRO A 104 2.04 -6.42 -12.18
C PRO A 104 1.26 -7.18 -11.09
N ALA A 105 0.04 -7.62 -11.43
CA ALA A 105 -0.71 -8.57 -10.61
C ALA A 105 -0.33 -10.00 -11.04
N THR A 106 0.04 -10.87 -10.10
CA THR A 106 0.17 -12.31 -10.35
C THR A 106 -1.09 -13.04 -9.88
N ASP A 107 -1.35 -14.25 -10.43
CA ASP A 107 -2.61 -15.03 -10.31
C ASP A 107 -3.04 -15.38 -8.87
N GLU A 108 -2.25 -15.09 -7.85
CA GLU A 108 -2.59 -15.36 -6.45
C GLU A 108 -2.26 -14.17 -5.55
N THR A 109 -3.14 -13.19 -5.35
CA THR A 109 -3.15 -12.15 -4.26
C THR A 109 -1.83 -11.46 -3.85
N GLN A 110 -0.72 -11.71 -4.53
CA GLN A 110 0.62 -11.30 -4.21
C GLN A 110 1.04 -10.34 -5.31
N SER A 111 1.46 -9.14 -4.91
CA SER A 111 2.19 -8.24 -5.79
C SER A 111 3.66 -8.63 -5.79
N ILE A 112 4.35 -8.43 -6.92
CA ILE A 112 5.81 -8.50 -6.93
C ILE A 112 6.34 -7.45 -5.97
N ALA A 113 7.21 -7.87 -5.04
CA ALA A 113 7.75 -6.98 -4.01
C ALA A 113 8.44 -5.76 -4.63
N THR A 114 7.86 -4.58 -4.44
CA THR A 114 8.39 -3.31 -4.91
C THR A 114 9.55 -2.85 -4.02
N GLY A 115 10.73 -2.66 -4.59
CA GLY A 115 11.84 -2.03 -3.86
C GLY A 115 11.61 -0.53 -3.66
N VAL A 116 12.41 0.10 -2.79
CA VAL A 116 12.47 1.57 -2.73
C VAL A 116 13.07 2.11 -4.03
N PRO A 117 12.34 2.99 -4.75
CA PRO A 117 12.79 3.51 -6.03
C PRO A 117 14.01 4.42 -5.90
N ARG A 118 14.91 4.39 -6.88
CA ARG A 118 16.01 5.36 -6.97
C ARG A 118 15.49 6.81 -7.05
N LEU A 119 14.38 7.01 -7.76
CA LEU A 119 13.71 8.31 -7.88
C LEU A 119 13.30 8.86 -6.51
N ALA A 120 12.76 8.02 -5.61
CA ALA A 120 12.42 8.45 -4.26
C ALA A 120 13.65 9.00 -3.52
N ARG A 121 14.80 8.31 -3.58
CA ARG A 121 16.04 8.78 -2.95
C ARG A 121 16.57 10.08 -3.57
N GLY A 122 16.46 10.23 -4.89
CA GLY A 122 16.84 11.45 -5.60
C GLY A 122 16.04 12.65 -5.11
N LEU A 123 14.71 12.51 -5.06
CA LEU A 123 13.80 13.56 -4.56
C LEU A 123 14.13 13.97 -3.11
N LEU A 124 14.37 13.01 -2.22
CA LEU A 124 14.76 13.28 -0.82
C LEU A 124 16.15 13.91 -0.66
N GLY A 125 17.03 13.72 -1.65
CA GLY A 125 18.38 14.28 -1.64
C GLY A 125 18.44 15.73 -2.13
N THR A 126 17.48 16.12 -2.99
CA THR A 126 17.45 17.41 -3.67
C THR A 126 16.48 18.39 -3.02
N LEU A 127 15.34 17.91 -2.50
CA LEU A 127 14.28 18.75 -1.92
C LEU A 127 14.26 18.68 -0.38
N ASP A 128 13.98 19.80 0.30
CA ASP A 128 13.66 19.79 1.74
C ASP A 128 12.19 19.40 1.93
N VAL A 129 11.98 18.10 2.05
CA VAL A 129 10.65 17.48 2.10
C VAL A 129 10.21 17.15 3.53
N ARG A 130 8.90 17.21 3.75
CA ARG A 130 8.29 16.95 5.06
C ARG A 130 7.04 16.08 4.97
N ASP A 131 6.72 15.43 6.08
CA ASP A 131 5.41 14.86 6.37
C ASP A 131 4.87 15.64 7.57
N SER A 132 4.11 16.71 7.27
CA SER A 132 3.71 17.72 8.24
C SER A 132 4.94 18.28 9.00
N LEU A 133 5.08 18.04 10.30
CA LEU A 133 6.21 18.53 11.09
C LEU A 133 7.48 17.67 10.95
N ALA A 134 7.36 16.43 10.49
CA ALA A 134 8.48 15.49 10.39
C ALA A 134 9.28 15.71 9.11
N ARG A 135 10.60 15.89 9.22
CA ARG A 135 11.51 15.97 8.06
C ARG A 135 11.78 14.58 7.50
N LEU A 136 11.67 14.46 6.17
CA LEU A 136 11.98 13.25 5.44
C LEU A 136 13.36 13.39 4.77
N SER A 137 14.15 12.33 4.84
CA SER A 137 15.50 12.30 4.26
C SER A 137 15.89 10.88 3.87
N ASP A 138 16.83 10.75 2.93
CA ASP A 138 17.39 9.43 2.56
C ASP A 138 18.23 8.81 3.69
N GLN A 139 18.79 9.64 4.59
CA GLN A 139 19.63 9.21 5.71
C GLN A 139 19.04 9.65 7.04
N PRO A 140 19.25 8.90 8.15
CA PRO A 140 18.74 9.30 9.45
C PRO A 140 19.31 10.66 9.91
N ILE A 141 18.44 11.52 10.41
CA ILE A 141 18.78 12.85 10.91
C ILE A 141 19.31 12.74 12.33
N ILE A 142 20.49 13.29 12.59
CA ILE A 142 21.04 13.35 13.96
C ILE A 142 20.36 14.49 14.70
N VAL A 143 19.74 14.19 15.83
CA VAL A 143 19.04 15.18 16.68
C VAL A 143 19.91 15.48 17.90
N ARG A 144 20.10 16.77 18.16
CA ARG A 144 20.81 17.30 19.32
C ARG A 144 19.82 17.83 20.36
N ALA A 145 20.32 18.11 21.57
CA ALA A 145 19.51 18.59 22.70
C ALA A 145 18.59 19.79 22.36
N ASN A 146 19.06 20.73 21.53
CA ASN A 146 18.28 21.91 21.13
C ASN A 146 17.16 21.62 20.10
N GLU A 147 17.16 20.44 19.48
CA GLU A 147 16.21 20.04 18.45
C GLU A 147 15.14 19.07 18.99
N VAL A 148 15.28 18.63 20.24
CA VAL A 148 14.38 17.65 20.89
C VAL A 148 12.93 18.14 20.89
N GLY A 149 12.69 19.42 21.16
CA GLY A 149 11.34 19.97 21.16
C GLY A 149 10.64 19.87 19.80
N ALA A 150 11.38 20.06 18.70
CA ALA A 150 10.84 19.89 17.36
C ALA A 150 10.53 18.42 17.04
N LEU A 151 11.40 17.49 17.49
CA LEU A 151 11.15 16.06 17.34
C LEU A 151 9.95 15.59 18.17
N ALA A 152 9.83 16.05 19.41
CA ALA A 152 8.68 15.73 20.26
C ALA A 152 7.36 16.23 19.66
N ALA A 153 7.36 17.46 19.13
CA ALA A 153 6.21 17.99 18.39
C ALA A 153 5.91 17.14 17.15
N ALA A 154 6.93 16.72 16.40
CA ALA A 154 6.74 15.83 15.25
C ALA A 154 6.23 14.44 15.63
N VAL A 155 6.56 13.91 16.82
CA VAL A 155 6.02 12.63 17.36
C VAL A 155 4.54 12.77 17.72
N ARG A 156 4.15 13.89 18.34
CA ARG A 156 2.75 14.18 18.76
C ARG A 156 1.88 14.73 17.62
N ASP A 157 2.46 14.96 16.44
CA ASP A 157 1.77 15.56 15.31
C ASP A 157 0.59 14.69 14.82
N PRO A 158 -0.66 15.17 14.92
CA PRO A 158 -1.84 14.42 14.48
C PRO A 158 -1.99 14.40 12.96
N HIS A 159 -1.30 15.27 12.23
CA HIS A 159 -1.39 15.37 10.76
C HIS A 159 -0.32 14.52 10.06
N ARG A 160 0.66 14.01 10.79
CA ARG A 160 1.69 13.10 10.27
C ARG A 160 1.04 11.80 9.79
N ARG A 161 1.41 11.34 8.59
CA ARG A 161 0.89 10.10 8.00
C ARG A 161 1.86 8.92 8.06
N GLY A 162 3.14 9.22 7.98
CA GLY A 162 4.24 8.27 7.97
C GLY A 162 4.64 7.80 9.35
N LEU A 163 5.38 6.68 9.36
CA LEU A 163 6.04 6.23 10.57
C LEU A 163 7.21 7.14 10.93
N LEU A 164 7.50 7.24 12.22
CA LEU A 164 8.65 7.96 12.72
C LEU A 164 9.55 6.98 13.50
N PHE A 165 10.72 6.71 12.94
CA PHE A 165 11.74 5.84 13.55
C PHE A 165 12.72 6.68 14.36
N VAL A 166 12.87 6.40 15.65
CA VAL A 166 13.78 7.11 16.55
C VAL A 166 14.74 6.13 17.21
N ALA A 167 16.04 6.34 17.01
CA ALA A 167 17.08 5.54 17.64
C ALA A 167 17.75 6.31 18.79
N GLY A 168 17.74 5.75 19.99
CA GLY A 168 18.43 6.32 21.16
C GLY A 168 19.91 5.97 21.16
N SER A 169 20.75 6.83 21.74
CA SER A 169 22.17 6.54 21.98
C SER A 169 22.60 6.94 23.40
N SER A 170 23.81 6.51 23.78
CA SER A 170 24.45 6.83 25.06
C SER A 170 25.86 7.35 24.81
N ASP A 171 26.47 7.94 25.85
CA ASP A 171 27.86 8.43 25.81
C ASP A 171 28.88 7.31 25.51
N SER A 172 28.53 6.06 25.82
CA SER A 172 29.33 4.87 25.54
C SER A 172 29.19 4.34 24.10
N LEU A 173 28.20 4.81 23.34
CA LEU A 173 27.91 4.33 21.99
C LEU A 173 28.42 5.32 20.94
N PRO A 174 29.38 4.95 20.07
CA PRO A 174 29.89 5.87 19.06
C PRO A 174 28.81 6.31 18.05
N LEU A 175 28.33 7.56 18.18
CA LEU A 175 27.20 8.10 17.43
C LEU A 175 27.32 7.89 15.91
N LYS A 176 28.49 8.17 15.32
CA LYS A 176 28.70 7.99 13.87
C LYS A 176 28.55 6.53 13.42
N ALA A 177 29.05 5.58 14.20
CA ALA A 177 28.92 4.16 13.88
C ALA A 177 27.47 3.71 14.04
N TRP A 178 26.81 4.20 15.09
CA TRP A 178 25.40 3.94 15.35
C TRP A 178 24.49 4.48 14.23
N THR A 179 24.65 5.74 13.82
CA THR A 179 23.89 6.33 12.71
C THR A 179 24.06 5.53 11.42
N ARG A 180 25.28 5.08 11.10
CA ARG A 180 25.52 4.24 9.91
C ARG A 180 24.80 2.89 10.01
N TYR A 181 24.76 2.30 11.20
CA TYR A 181 24.05 1.05 11.44
C TYR A 181 22.53 1.23 11.30
N VAL A 182 21.96 2.27 11.92
CA VAL A 182 20.55 2.63 11.79
C VAL A 182 20.18 2.89 10.34
N ALA A 183 21.02 3.61 9.57
CA ALA A 183 20.81 3.80 8.13
C ALA A 183 20.76 2.48 7.36
N LYS A 184 21.59 1.49 7.71
CA LYS A 184 21.56 0.14 7.11
C LYS A 184 20.25 -0.60 7.42
N LEU A 185 19.73 -0.46 8.65
CA LEU A 185 18.45 -1.03 9.05
C LEU A 185 17.29 -0.36 8.32
N LEU A 186 17.31 0.96 8.18
CA LEU A 186 16.22 1.75 7.60
C LEU A 186 16.34 1.96 6.08
N ARG A 187 17.29 1.30 5.40
CA ARG A 187 17.53 1.48 3.95
C ARG A 187 16.32 1.22 3.05
N GLN A 188 15.31 0.50 3.54
CA GLN A 188 14.07 0.18 2.83
C GLN A 188 12.88 1.08 3.21
N THR A 189 13.10 2.13 4.01
CA THR A 189 12.03 3.04 4.47
C THR A 189 12.11 4.42 3.85
N ALA A 190 13.08 4.68 2.95
CA ALA A 190 13.24 6.00 2.34
C ALA A 190 11.98 6.38 1.53
N GLY A 191 11.46 7.57 1.81
CA GLY A 191 10.22 8.11 1.24
C GLY A 191 8.93 7.59 1.89
N LEU A 192 9.04 6.62 2.81
CA LEU A 192 7.91 5.99 3.50
C LEU A 192 7.81 6.40 4.97
N ALA A 193 8.91 6.83 5.58
CA ALA A 193 9.00 7.15 6.99
C ALA A 193 10.15 8.12 7.28
N SER A 194 10.03 8.86 8.38
CA SER A 194 11.09 9.72 8.90
C SER A 194 12.01 8.93 9.82
N ALA A 195 13.31 9.24 9.82
CA ALA A 195 14.32 8.53 10.60
C ALA A 195 15.22 9.49 11.38
N TYR A 196 15.31 9.29 12.69
CA TYR A 196 16.05 10.13 13.61
C TYR A 196 17.00 9.30 14.49
N VAL A 197 18.19 9.84 14.75
CA VAL A 197 19.15 9.27 15.70
C VAL A 197 19.49 10.34 16.74
N LEU A 198 19.15 10.06 17.98
CA LEU A 198 19.40 10.95 19.11
C LEU A 198 20.84 10.80 19.57
N ASP A 199 21.51 11.90 19.92
CA ASP A 199 22.68 11.82 20.79
C ASP A 199 22.30 11.49 22.25
N ALA A 200 23.29 11.33 23.13
CA ALA A 200 23.05 10.92 24.52
C ALA A 200 22.20 11.92 25.30
N ASP A 201 22.43 13.23 25.12
CA ASP A 201 21.64 14.29 25.74
C ASP A 201 20.21 14.33 25.19
N ALA A 202 20.06 14.26 23.85
CA ALA A 202 18.77 14.24 23.20
C ALA A 202 17.94 13.01 23.59
N THR A 203 18.58 11.86 23.82
CA THR A 203 17.91 10.63 24.28
C THR A 203 17.28 10.83 25.67
N ARG A 204 18.02 11.44 26.61
CA ARG A 204 17.52 11.75 27.95
C ARG A 204 16.40 12.79 27.92
N LEU A 205 16.59 13.87 27.17
CA LEU A 205 15.62 14.97 27.08
C LEU A 205 14.32 14.53 26.42
N LEU A 206 14.38 13.76 25.33
CA LEU A 206 13.19 13.25 24.67
C LEU A 206 12.42 12.28 25.57
N GLY A 207 13.12 11.40 26.30
CA GLY A 207 12.50 10.50 27.26
C GLY A 207 11.79 11.23 28.40
N ALA A 208 12.36 12.35 28.87
CA ALA A 208 11.72 13.20 29.88
C ALA A 208 10.47 13.92 29.35
N ASP A 209 10.45 14.31 28.06
CA ASP A 209 9.33 15.02 27.44
C ASP A 209 8.16 14.09 27.04
N LEU A 210 8.46 12.92 26.48
CA LEU A 210 7.43 11.95 26.06
C LEU A 210 6.91 11.09 27.22
N GLY A 211 7.62 11.06 28.35
CA GLY A 211 7.29 10.21 29.49
C GLY A 211 7.86 8.78 29.37
N PRO A 212 7.85 8.02 30.47
CA PRO A 212 8.55 6.74 30.57
C PRO A 212 8.00 5.67 29.62
N THR A 213 6.69 5.67 29.37
CA THR A 213 6.03 4.67 28.51
C THR A 213 6.36 4.87 27.04
N HIS A 214 6.58 6.12 26.61
CA HIS A 214 6.88 6.49 25.22
C HIS A 214 8.36 6.78 24.97
N ALA A 215 9.23 6.70 25.97
CA ALA A 215 10.66 6.98 25.85
C ALA A 215 11.39 6.01 24.88
N VAL A 216 12.55 6.46 24.39
CA VAL A 216 13.47 5.64 23.59
C VAL A 216 14.72 5.36 24.41
N ALA A 217 15.01 4.09 24.66
CA ALA A 217 16.20 3.69 25.39
C ALA A 217 17.45 3.73 24.49
N ALA A 218 18.62 3.94 25.11
CA ALA A 218 19.90 3.91 24.39
C ALA A 218 20.13 2.54 23.73
N GLY A 219 20.61 2.55 22.48
CA GLY A 219 20.88 1.32 21.72
C GLY A 219 19.64 0.64 21.15
N THR A 220 18.45 1.23 21.33
CA THR A 220 17.19 0.72 20.77
C THR A 220 16.67 1.63 19.65
N LEU A 221 15.74 1.10 18.86
CA LEU A 221 15.04 1.84 17.81
C LEU A 221 13.52 1.73 18.06
N ARG A 222 12.85 2.84 18.33
CA ARG A 222 11.40 2.88 18.51
C ARG A 222 10.71 3.33 17.22
N THR A 223 9.56 2.73 16.94
CA THR A 223 8.69 3.07 15.80
C THR A 223 7.43 3.73 16.32
N TYR A 224 7.25 5.02 16.06
CA TYR A 224 6.02 5.74 16.37
C TYR A 224 5.08 5.72 15.16
N LEU A 225 3.86 5.26 15.39
CA LEU A 225 2.76 5.30 14.42
C LEU A 225 2.07 6.67 14.53
N PRO A 226 1.36 7.14 13.48
CA PRO A 226 0.50 8.32 13.56
C PRO A 226 -0.48 8.34 14.74
N GLY A 227 -0.80 9.54 15.22
CA GLY A 227 -1.75 9.74 16.32
C GLY A 227 -1.24 9.21 17.65
N VAL A 228 -0.02 9.61 18.04
CA VAL A 228 0.58 9.28 19.34
C VAL A 228 -0.11 10.08 20.44
N ASP A 229 -0.57 9.39 21.46
CA ASP A 229 -1.10 9.97 22.69
C ASP A 229 -0.18 9.60 23.87
N THR A 230 0.75 10.50 24.20
CA THR A 230 1.73 10.27 25.26
C THR A 230 1.11 10.12 26.64
N ASP A 231 -0.12 10.61 26.83
CA ASP A 231 -0.81 10.60 28.11
C ASP A 231 -1.51 9.24 28.35
N SER A 232 -1.54 8.37 27.34
CA SER A 232 -2.14 7.03 27.38
C SER A 232 -1.07 5.93 27.42
N GLU A 233 -1.01 5.17 28.52
CA GLU A 233 -0.12 4.01 28.61
C GLU A 233 -0.53 2.88 27.63
N LEU A 234 -1.79 2.84 27.21
CA LEU A 234 -2.27 1.89 26.22
C LEU A 234 -1.74 2.21 24.83
N ASP A 235 -1.66 3.49 24.50
CA ASP A 235 -1.14 3.97 23.22
C ASP A 235 0.32 3.58 23.02
N ALA A 236 1.12 3.65 24.09
CA ALA A 236 2.54 3.27 24.09
C ALA A 236 2.80 1.87 23.51
N ARG A 237 1.84 0.95 23.62
CA ARG A 237 1.94 -0.43 23.13
C ARG A 237 1.87 -0.55 21.61
N ARG A 238 1.24 0.43 20.93
CA ARG A 238 1.24 0.53 19.45
C ARG A 238 2.66 0.79 18.95
N HIS A 239 3.46 1.53 19.73
CA HIS A 239 4.75 2.06 19.32
C HIS A 239 5.91 1.14 19.70
N ARG A 240 6.21 0.20 18.80
CA ARG A 240 7.14 -0.90 19.06
C ARG A 240 8.60 -0.47 19.18
N ILE A 241 9.32 -1.17 20.05
CA ILE A 241 10.74 -1.00 20.29
C ILE A 241 11.47 -2.21 19.71
N LEU A 242 12.40 -1.95 18.79
CA LEU A 242 13.41 -2.91 18.38
C LEU A 242 14.56 -2.83 19.40
N SER A 243 14.67 -3.86 20.23
CA SER A 243 15.60 -3.91 21.36
C SER A 243 17.06 -4.12 20.92
N THR A 244 17.99 -3.79 21.81
CA THR A 244 19.43 -3.98 21.60
C THR A 244 19.77 -5.44 21.30
N THR A 245 19.16 -6.39 22.01
CA THR A 245 19.37 -7.83 21.82
C THR A 245 19.07 -8.25 20.39
N ARG A 246 17.92 -7.83 19.86
CA ARG A 246 17.54 -8.12 18.47
C ARG A 246 18.46 -7.46 17.46
N ILE A 247 18.84 -6.21 17.71
CA ILE A 247 19.74 -5.46 16.85
C ILE A 247 21.10 -6.15 16.70
N VAL A 248 21.57 -6.81 17.76
CA VAL A 248 22.86 -7.53 17.78
C VAL A 248 22.73 -8.95 17.19
N ASN A 249 21.67 -9.68 17.54
CA ASN A 249 21.54 -11.11 17.22
C ASN A 249 20.89 -11.36 15.85
N ASP A 250 19.95 -10.50 15.42
CA ASP A 250 19.21 -10.71 14.18
C ASP A 250 20.01 -10.26 12.96
N ARG A 251 19.74 -10.89 11.82
CA ARG A 251 20.36 -10.49 10.54
C ARG A 251 19.84 -9.12 10.13
N SER A 252 20.72 -8.12 10.06
CA SER A 252 20.39 -6.75 9.58
C SER A 252 19.66 -6.67 8.22
N GLN A 253 19.80 -7.66 7.35
CA GLN A 253 19.05 -7.73 6.09
C GLN A 253 17.56 -8.02 6.33
N TRP A 254 17.27 -8.93 7.26
CA TRP A 254 15.94 -9.34 7.65
C TRP A 254 15.23 -8.24 8.45
N LEU A 255 15.93 -7.61 9.41
CA LEU A 255 15.40 -6.43 10.12
C LEU A 255 15.00 -5.31 9.16
N ALA A 256 15.85 -5.01 8.17
CA ALA A 256 15.53 -4.01 7.16
C ALA A 256 14.30 -4.38 6.31
N ALA A 257 14.10 -5.67 6.03
CA ALA A 257 12.94 -6.15 5.30
C ALA A 257 11.63 -5.97 6.08
N ILE A 258 11.66 -6.20 7.40
CA ILE A 258 10.48 -5.97 8.26
C ILE A 258 10.15 -4.49 8.36
N LEU A 259 11.14 -3.67 8.73
CA LEU A 259 10.93 -2.23 8.91
C LEU A 259 10.47 -1.59 7.59
N GLY A 260 11.06 -1.99 6.46
CA GLY A 260 10.63 -1.57 5.12
C GLY A 260 9.20 -2.02 4.79
N ARG A 261 8.83 -3.25 5.11
CA ARG A 261 7.45 -3.76 4.91
C ARG A 261 6.45 -2.97 5.75
N ARG A 262 6.72 -2.75 7.03
CA ARG A 262 5.85 -1.98 7.93
C ARG A 262 5.67 -0.54 7.47
N ALA A 263 6.75 0.13 7.08
CA ALA A 263 6.68 1.49 6.54
C ALA A 263 5.83 1.54 5.25
N LYS A 264 5.96 0.53 4.39
CA LYS A 264 5.17 0.42 3.16
C LYS A 264 3.69 0.16 3.43
N GLU A 265 3.37 -0.79 4.31
CA GLU A 265 1.98 -1.08 4.71
C GLU A 265 1.30 0.19 5.21
N ASN A 266 1.94 0.89 6.16
CA ASN A 266 1.45 2.17 6.67
C ASN A 266 1.25 3.22 5.56
N ALA A 267 2.23 3.38 4.66
CA ALA A 267 2.16 4.39 3.60
C ALA A 267 1.07 4.08 2.54
N LEU A 268 0.77 2.81 2.29
CA LEU A 268 -0.29 2.37 1.39
C LEU A 268 -1.69 2.54 2.00
N GLU A 269 -1.79 2.41 3.33
CA GLU A 269 -3.04 2.55 4.07
C GLU A 269 -3.36 3.99 4.48
N ALA A 270 -2.34 4.85 4.58
CA ALA A 270 -2.49 6.24 4.97
C ALA A 270 -3.36 7.05 4.00
N ASP A 271 -4.33 7.77 4.55
CA ASP A 271 -5.21 8.67 3.80
C ASP A 271 -4.41 9.81 3.14
N LEU A 272 -4.73 10.12 1.89
CA LEU A 272 -4.18 11.28 1.19
C LEU A 272 -4.99 12.55 1.57
N PRO A 273 -4.35 13.74 1.58
CA PRO A 273 -5.06 15.00 1.74
C PRO A 273 -6.23 15.10 0.73
N PRO A 274 -7.43 15.55 1.14
CA PRO A 274 -8.60 15.61 0.26
C PRO A 274 -8.37 16.38 -1.04
N ALA A 275 -7.62 17.49 -0.97
CA ALA A 275 -7.26 18.29 -2.14
C ALA A 275 -6.43 17.48 -3.15
N LEU A 276 -5.45 16.71 -2.67
CA LEU A 276 -4.63 15.85 -3.52
C LEU A 276 -5.46 14.68 -4.08
N GLN A 277 -6.32 14.06 -3.28
CA GLN A 277 -7.19 12.98 -3.77
C GLN A 277 -8.10 13.46 -4.90
N ALA A 278 -8.73 14.63 -4.74
CA ALA A 278 -9.58 15.21 -5.79
C ALA A 278 -8.81 15.48 -7.10
N VAL A 279 -7.54 15.87 -7.00
CA VAL A 279 -6.66 16.07 -8.17
C VAL A 279 -6.34 14.74 -8.86
N LEU A 280 -6.10 13.67 -8.09
CA LEU A 280 -5.85 12.35 -8.67
C LEU A 280 -7.07 11.82 -9.41
N ASP A 281 -8.26 12.02 -8.85
CA ASP A 281 -9.52 11.61 -9.47
C ASP A 281 -9.77 12.37 -10.79
N GLU A 282 -9.47 13.66 -10.83
CA GLU A 282 -9.56 14.49 -12.04
C GLU A 282 -8.54 14.09 -13.11
N ILE A 283 -7.28 13.82 -12.71
CA ILE A 283 -6.26 13.35 -13.65
C ILE A 283 -6.65 11.98 -14.22
N ALA A 284 -7.23 11.10 -13.39
CA ALA A 284 -7.73 9.82 -13.83
C ALA A 284 -8.95 9.95 -14.77
N ALA A 285 -9.83 10.92 -14.54
CA ALA A 285 -10.93 11.23 -15.47
C ALA A 285 -10.40 11.73 -16.82
N THR A 286 -9.45 12.68 -16.80
CA THR A 286 -8.82 13.22 -18.01
C THR A 286 -8.11 12.13 -18.83
N ALA A 287 -7.42 11.20 -18.15
CA ALA A 287 -6.74 10.09 -18.80
C ALA A 287 -7.74 9.11 -19.47
N ASP A 288 -8.86 8.83 -18.81
CA ASP A 288 -9.92 7.98 -19.36
C ASP A 288 -10.61 8.65 -20.56
N ASP A 289 -10.90 9.93 -20.47
CA ASP A 289 -11.47 10.72 -21.58
C ASP A 289 -10.53 10.73 -22.79
N ALA A 290 -9.23 10.89 -22.58
CA ALA A 290 -8.24 10.81 -23.64
C ALA A 290 -8.16 9.41 -24.26
N LEU A 291 -8.33 8.35 -23.47
CA LEU A 291 -8.34 6.97 -23.95
C LEU A 291 -9.60 6.69 -24.78
N LEU A 292 -10.78 7.11 -24.29
CA LEU A 292 -12.05 7.03 -25.02
C LEU A 292 -12.02 7.91 -26.29
N GLY A 293 -11.40 9.09 -26.22
CA GLY A 293 -11.19 9.99 -27.36
C GLY A 293 -10.27 9.39 -28.44
N ARG A 294 -9.26 8.61 -28.07
CA ARG A 294 -8.40 7.88 -29.04
C ARG A 294 -9.14 6.75 -29.75
N VAL A 295 -10.11 6.12 -29.09
CA VAL A 295 -11.03 5.18 -29.76
C VAL A 295 -11.87 5.93 -30.80
N ARG A 296 -12.25 7.19 -30.55
CA ARG A 296 -12.94 8.07 -31.53
C ARG A 296 -12.03 8.53 -32.68
N ALA A 297 -10.77 8.89 -32.39
CA ALA A 297 -9.82 9.44 -33.36
C ALA A 297 -9.04 8.40 -34.19
N SER A 298 -9.29 7.10 -34.00
CA SER A 298 -8.73 6.05 -34.88
C SER A 298 -9.48 5.93 -36.22
N GLU A 299 -10.49 6.77 -36.45
CA GLU A 299 -11.07 7.02 -37.76
C GLU A 299 -10.31 8.18 -38.46
N PRO A 300 -10.05 8.10 -39.77
CA PRO A 300 -9.30 9.13 -40.47
C PRO A 300 -10.02 10.48 -40.35
N GLU A 301 -9.31 11.52 -39.92
CA GLU A 301 -9.88 12.87 -39.90
C GLU A 301 -10.41 13.25 -41.29
N PRO A 302 -11.60 13.85 -41.39
CA PRO A 302 -12.11 14.35 -42.67
C PRO A 302 -11.16 15.44 -43.15
N SER A 303 -10.54 15.21 -44.31
CA SER A 303 -9.74 16.23 -44.98
C SER A 303 -10.64 17.43 -45.26
N SER A 304 -10.33 18.57 -44.64
CA SER A 304 -10.96 19.85 -44.97
C SER A 304 -10.88 20.08 -46.48
N PRO A 305 -11.96 20.53 -47.15
CA PRO A 305 -11.92 20.78 -48.59
C PRO A 305 -10.88 21.87 -48.87
N ALA A 306 -9.86 21.53 -49.65
CA ALA A 306 -8.92 22.50 -50.16
C ALA A 306 -9.69 23.55 -50.99
N GLU A 307 -9.65 24.81 -50.55
CA GLU A 307 -10.04 25.95 -51.39
C GLU A 307 -9.22 25.90 -52.70
N PRO A 308 -9.84 25.89 -53.89
CA PRO A 308 -9.11 26.00 -55.14
C PRO A 308 -8.50 27.40 -55.26
N ALA A 309 -7.17 27.42 -55.40
CA ALA A 309 -6.34 28.58 -55.55
C ALA A 309 -6.83 29.54 -56.66
N ALA A 310 -6.83 30.84 -56.33
CA ALA A 310 -6.95 31.91 -57.30
C ALA A 310 -5.76 31.89 -58.29
N VAL A 311 -6.06 31.90 -59.59
CA VAL A 311 -5.09 32.03 -60.68
C VAL A 311 -5.11 33.50 -61.16
N PRO A 312 -3.96 34.12 -61.53
CA PRO A 312 -3.81 35.58 -61.58
C PRO A 312 -4.42 36.21 -62.84
N ALA A 313 -4.86 37.46 -62.70
CA ALA A 313 -5.30 38.32 -63.80
C ALA A 313 -4.12 39.02 -64.48
N GLU A 314 -4.15 39.13 -65.81
CA GLU A 314 -3.38 40.14 -66.57
C GLU A 314 -4.19 40.69 -67.77
N ASN A 315 -4.44 42.01 -67.73
CA ASN A 315 -4.58 43.00 -68.82
C ASN A 315 -5.78 42.88 -69.82
N ALA A 316 -6.55 43.92 -70.17
CA ALA A 316 -6.50 45.37 -69.93
C ALA A 316 -7.85 46.06 -70.25
N VAL A 317 -8.04 47.21 -69.59
CA VAL A 317 -9.07 48.29 -69.63
C VAL A 317 -9.08 49.04 -71.01
N PRO A 318 -10.01 49.97 -71.41
CA PRO A 318 -10.91 50.77 -70.57
C PRO A 318 -12.35 51.16 -71.04
N ALA A 319 -13.05 51.69 -70.02
CA ALA A 319 -14.31 52.44 -69.82
C ALA A 319 -14.67 53.55 -70.86
N PRO A 320 -15.77 54.37 -70.76
CA PRO A 320 -16.58 54.69 -69.55
C PRO A 320 -18.10 55.04 -69.66
N GLY A 321 -18.72 55.15 -68.48
CA GLY A 321 -19.82 56.09 -68.11
C GLY A 321 -21.26 55.69 -68.49
N ASP A 322 -22.33 56.03 -67.76
CA ASP A 322 -22.52 56.76 -66.50
C ASP A 322 -24.02 56.66 -66.08
N VAL A 323 -24.29 56.80 -64.77
CA VAL A 323 -25.52 57.24 -64.06
C VAL A 323 -26.95 56.66 -64.25
N ALA A 324 -27.45 56.12 -63.12
CA ALA A 324 -28.63 56.56 -62.32
C ALA A 324 -30.11 56.37 -62.74
N ALA A 325 -30.80 55.60 -61.89
CA ALA A 325 -32.01 55.94 -61.11
C ALA A 325 -33.44 56.05 -61.73
N THR A 326 -34.38 55.48 -60.95
CA THR A 326 -35.76 55.92 -60.61
C THR A 326 -37.00 55.58 -61.50
N VAL A 327 -37.97 54.92 -60.82
CA VAL A 327 -39.42 55.23 -60.67
C VAL A 327 -40.47 54.69 -61.67
N ALA A 328 -41.35 53.85 -61.11
CA ALA A 328 -42.83 53.76 -61.13
C ALA A 328 -43.69 53.52 -62.41
N GLU A 329 -44.69 52.66 -62.16
CA GLU A 329 -46.12 52.71 -62.54
C GLU A 329 -46.60 52.50 -64.00
N ALA A 330 -47.29 51.36 -64.16
CA ALA A 330 -48.74 51.23 -64.45
C ALA A 330 -49.29 51.42 -65.89
N ILE A 331 -49.98 50.34 -66.35
CA ILE A 331 -51.16 50.28 -67.25
C ILE A 331 -50.81 50.56 -68.74
N GLU A 332 -51.18 49.78 -69.77
CA GLU A 332 -52.51 49.30 -70.16
C GLU A 332 -52.44 48.18 -71.24
N ASP A 333 -53.58 47.55 -71.45
CA ASP A 333 -53.93 46.36 -72.24
C ASP A 333 -54.11 46.70 -73.75
N ASP A 334 -53.44 46.00 -74.67
CA ASP A 334 -53.99 45.69 -76.02
C ASP A 334 -53.18 44.60 -76.75
N ALA A 335 -53.86 43.52 -77.13
CA ALA A 335 -53.45 42.52 -78.12
C ALA A 335 -54.23 42.80 -79.42
N PRO A 336 -53.89 42.30 -80.64
CA PRO A 336 -53.12 41.07 -80.91
C PRO A 336 -52.19 41.08 -82.14
N ALA A 337 -51.17 40.21 -82.17
CA ALA A 337 -50.71 39.51 -83.37
C ALA A 337 -49.59 38.50 -83.02
N GLN A 338 -49.83 37.22 -83.28
CA GLN A 338 -48.76 36.22 -83.45
C GLN A 338 -48.34 36.19 -84.93
N PRO A 339 -47.06 35.95 -85.24
CA PRO A 339 -46.64 34.57 -85.50
C PRO A 339 -45.27 34.17 -84.93
N GLU A 340 -45.27 32.95 -84.37
CA GLU A 340 -44.24 31.90 -84.34
C GLU A 340 -42.72 32.20 -84.36
N THR A 341 -42.09 31.78 -83.25
CA THR A 341 -40.82 31.04 -83.09
C THR A 341 -39.49 31.77 -83.29
N VAL A 342 -38.64 31.83 -82.25
CA VAL A 342 -37.59 30.82 -81.91
C VAL A 342 -37.18 31.03 -80.43
N ASP A 343 -37.09 29.93 -79.69
CA ASP A 343 -36.61 29.79 -78.31
C ASP A 343 -35.12 30.14 -78.13
N GLU A 344 -34.79 30.94 -77.11
CA GLU A 344 -33.55 30.78 -76.34
C GLU A 344 -33.87 30.89 -74.83
N PRO A 345 -33.66 29.83 -74.02
CA PRO A 345 -33.96 29.85 -72.60
C PRO A 345 -32.78 30.41 -71.80
N ALA A 346 -33.04 31.45 -71.02
CA ALA A 346 -32.17 31.86 -69.92
C ALA A 346 -32.34 30.89 -68.74
N THR A 347 -31.42 29.94 -68.59
CA THR A 347 -31.35 29.01 -67.45
C THR A 347 -30.67 29.67 -66.25
N ASN A 348 -31.44 30.41 -65.44
CA ASN A 348 -31.12 30.56 -64.02
C ASN A 348 -31.91 29.50 -63.24
N THR A 349 -31.37 28.29 -63.21
CA THR A 349 -31.96 27.17 -62.47
C THR A 349 -31.57 27.32 -61.00
N THR A 350 -32.45 27.86 -60.18
CA THR A 350 -32.36 27.71 -58.72
C THR A 350 -32.51 26.22 -58.42
N LEU A 351 -31.48 25.60 -57.84
CA LEU A 351 -31.54 24.18 -57.43
C LEU A 351 -32.73 23.98 -56.49
N SER A 352 -33.45 22.88 -56.67
CA SER A 352 -34.48 22.48 -55.71
C SER A 352 -33.83 22.14 -54.38
N ARG A 353 -34.52 22.39 -53.27
CA ARG A 353 -34.11 21.97 -51.92
C ARG A 353 -33.83 20.46 -51.84
N ALA A 354 -34.43 19.68 -52.72
CA ALA A 354 -34.18 18.25 -52.86
C ALA A 354 -32.83 17.94 -53.55
N ASP A 355 -32.43 18.74 -54.54
CA ASP A 355 -31.17 18.56 -55.26
C ASP A 355 -29.98 18.97 -54.40
N GLU A 356 -30.12 20.04 -53.61
CA GLU A 356 -29.13 20.44 -52.60
C GLU A 356 -28.93 19.34 -51.55
N ALA A 357 -30.00 18.72 -51.07
CA ALA A 357 -29.94 17.63 -50.09
C ALA A 357 -29.29 16.37 -50.67
N TYR A 358 -29.56 16.04 -51.95
CA TYR A 358 -28.95 14.90 -52.62
C TYR A 358 -27.44 15.10 -52.86
N LEU A 359 -27.02 16.31 -53.26
CA LEU A 359 -25.61 16.65 -53.40
C LEU A 359 -24.87 16.62 -52.07
N ALA A 360 -25.47 17.15 -51.00
CA ALA A 360 -24.90 17.09 -49.65
C ALA A 360 -24.76 15.64 -49.15
N ALA A 361 -25.77 14.80 -49.37
CA ALA A 361 -25.71 13.39 -49.00
C ALA A 361 -24.67 12.61 -49.83
N SER A 362 -24.53 12.93 -51.12
CA SER A 362 -23.55 12.26 -52.01
C SER A 362 -22.12 12.68 -51.67
N ALA A 363 -21.91 13.91 -51.21
CA ALA A 363 -20.62 14.34 -50.65
C ALA A 363 -20.24 13.52 -49.41
N VAL A 364 -21.18 13.24 -48.51
CA VAL A 364 -20.96 12.36 -47.34
C VAL A 364 -20.65 10.92 -47.78
N MET A 365 -21.33 10.42 -48.82
CA MET A 365 -21.02 9.10 -49.40
C MET A 365 -19.58 9.03 -49.89
N HIS A 366 -19.13 10.06 -50.60
CA HIS A 366 -17.79 10.13 -51.12
C HIS A 366 -16.74 10.18 -49.99
N ASP A 367 -16.98 10.98 -48.94
CA ASP A 367 -16.06 11.08 -47.80
C ASP A 367 -15.98 9.77 -46.99
N VAL A 368 -17.11 9.12 -46.73
CA VAL A 368 -17.16 7.94 -45.85
C VAL A 368 -16.81 6.64 -46.59
N LEU A 369 -17.25 6.49 -47.85
CA LEU A 369 -17.14 5.25 -48.62
C LEU A 369 -16.28 5.38 -49.89
N GLY A 370 -15.87 6.59 -50.28
CA GLY A 370 -15.10 6.83 -51.51
C GLY A 370 -15.93 6.71 -52.80
N ILE A 371 -17.27 6.69 -52.70
CA ILE A 371 -18.17 6.44 -53.83
C ILE A 371 -18.70 7.76 -54.38
N SER A 372 -18.40 8.05 -55.65
CA SER A 372 -18.80 9.30 -56.33
C SER A 372 -20.19 9.24 -57.00
N ASP A 373 -20.66 8.04 -57.36
CA ASP A 373 -21.98 7.81 -57.98
C ASP A 373 -22.72 6.69 -57.23
N PRO A 374 -23.47 7.03 -56.16
CA PRO A 374 -24.00 6.03 -55.24
C PRO A 374 -25.23 5.31 -55.77
N MET A 375 -25.16 3.98 -55.82
CA MET A 375 -26.30 3.10 -56.08
C MET A 375 -27.18 2.94 -54.82
N PRO A 376 -28.44 2.50 -54.95
CA PRO A 376 -29.34 2.29 -53.80
C PRO A 376 -28.78 1.40 -52.68
N GLN A 377 -27.90 0.46 -53.01
CA GLN A 377 -27.23 -0.42 -52.04
C GLN A 377 -26.17 0.32 -51.20
N ASP A 378 -25.49 1.33 -51.76
CA ASP A 378 -24.43 2.09 -51.09
C ASP A 378 -25.04 2.98 -49.99
N TRP A 379 -26.23 3.52 -50.25
CA TRP A 379 -27.04 4.22 -49.24
C TRP A 379 -27.47 3.31 -48.08
N ALA A 380 -27.78 2.05 -48.37
CA ALA A 380 -28.12 1.07 -47.34
C ALA A 380 -26.90 0.76 -46.45
N THR A 381 -25.71 0.62 -47.05
CA THR A 381 -24.43 0.43 -46.35
C THR A 381 -24.07 1.62 -45.48
N LEU A 382 -24.21 2.86 -45.97
CA LEU A 382 -24.00 4.05 -45.15
C LEU A 382 -24.99 4.10 -43.98
N GLY A 383 -26.26 3.74 -44.22
CA GLY A 383 -27.27 3.66 -43.17
C GLY A 383 -26.97 2.60 -42.11
N GLU A 384 -26.28 1.51 -42.48
CA GLU A 384 -25.80 0.48 -41.54
C GLU A 384 -24.60 0.98 -40.72
N ILE A 385 -23.61 1.60 -41.36
CA ILE A 385 -22.46 2.22 -40.70
C ILE A 385 -22.91 3.31 -39.73
N ALA A 386 -23.83 4.19 -40.13
CA ALA A 386 -24.38 5.22 -39.26
C ALA A 386 -25.10 4.64 -38.04
N ARG A 387 -25.82 3.52 -38.20
CA ARG A 387 -26.46 2.81 -37.08
C ARG A 387 -25.43 2.17 -36.15
N LEU A 388 -24.37 1.56 -36.70
CA LEU A 388 -23.27 1.00 -35.92
C LEU A 388 -22.52 2.10 -35.14
N GLY A 389 -22.26 3.26 -35.76
CA GLY A 389 -21.65 4.42 -35.11
C GLY A 389 -22.49 4.96 -33.96
N LEU A 390 -23.80 5.17 -34.16
CA LEU A 390 -24.72 5.58 -33.11
C LEU A 390 -24.81 4.55 -31.96
N GLN A 391 -24.73 3.26 -32.28
CA GLN A 391 -24.71 2.20 -31.27
C GLN A 391 -23.38 2.15 -30.52
N ALA A 392 -22.25 2.36 -31.20
CA ALA A 392 -20.94 2.47 -30.57
C ALA A 392 -20.87 3.67 -29.62
N GLU A 393 -21.42 4.83 -30.00
CA GLU A 393 -21.50 6.01 -29.14
C GLU A 393 -22.32 5.75 -27.86
N ARG A 394 -23.47 5.07 -27.99
CA ARG A 394 -24.29 4.66 -26.83
C ARG A 394 -23.55 3.68 -25.91
N ASN A 395 -22.92 2.65 -26.49
CA ASN A 395 -22.15 1.68 -25.72
C ASN A 395 -20.97 2.36 -25.00
N GLN A 396 -20.31 3.32 -25.64
CA GLN A 396 -19.23 4.10 -25.03
C GLN A 396 -19.74 4.94 -23.85
N ALA A 397 -20.88 5.61 -23.99
CA ALA A 397 -21.49 6.37 -22.90
C ALA A 397 -21.89 5.47 -21.72
N GLU A 398 -22.41 4.28 -21.99
CA GLU A 398 -22.73 3.28 -20.96
C GLU A 398 -21.47 2.79 -20.23
N VAL A 399 -20.38 2.51 -20.97
CA VAL A 399 -19.08 2.13 -20.39
C VAL A 399 -18.51 3.25 -19.52
N ALA A 400 -18.56 4.50 -19.98
CA ALA A 400 -18.08 5.65 -19.21
C ALA A 400 -18.86 5.81 -17.89
N SER A 401 -20.20 5.73 -17.94
CA SER A 401 -21.04 5.75 -16.73
C SER A 401 -20.72 4.59 -15.79
N ARG A 402 -20.48 3.39 -16.32
CA ARG A 402 -20.13 2.23 -15.49
C ARG A 402 -18.77 2.37 -14.81
N ILE A 403 -17.79 2.97 -15.50
CA ILE A 403 -16.48 3.28 -14.92
C ILE A 403 -16.64 4.27 -13.76
N GLU A 404 -17.48 5.30 -13.91
CA GLU A 404 -17.77 6.28 -12.86
C GLU A 404 -18.44 5.62 -11.63
N ASP A 405 -19.47 4.79 -11.85
CA ASP A 405 -20.12 4.03 -10.77
C ASP A 405 -19.13 3.16 -10.00
N LEU A 406 -18.26 2.43 -10.71
CA LEU A 406 -17.24 1.57 -10.11
C LEU A 406 -16.17 2.38 -9.34
N ARG A 407 -15.86 3.60 -9.77
CA ARG A 407 -14.97 4.50 -9.03
C ARG A 407 -15.59 4.94 -7.71
N LEU A 408 -16.86 5.35 -7.74
CA LEU A 408 -17.61 5.74 -6.54
C LEU A 408 -17.72 4.57 -5.56
N GLU A 409 -18.07 3.38 -6.05
CA GLU A 409 -18.16 2.16 -5.23
C GLU A 409 -16.81 1.79 -4.60
N ASN A 410 -15.71 1.81 -5.38
CA ASN A 410 -14.37 1.55 -4.84
C ASN A 410 -13.94 2.58 -3.80
N SER A 411 -14.27 3.85 -3.99
CA SER A 411 -13.99 4.91 -3.01
C SER A 411 -14.72 4.65 -1.69
N GLN A 412 -16.02 4.29 -1.76
CA GLN A 412 -16.83 3.96 -0.60
C GLN A 412 -16.32 2.71 0.12
N LEU A 413 -16.04 1.62 -0.60
CA LEU A 413 -15.48 0.39 -0.02
C LEU A 413 -14.12 0.65 0.63
N GLY A 414 -13.31 1.53 0.05
CA GLY A 414 -12.07 2.00 0.65
C GLY A 414 -12.29 2.66 2.01
N GLN A 415 -13.25 3.59 2.10
CA GLN A 415 -13.61 4.25 3.36
C GLN A 415 -14.13 3.27 4.41
N ASP A 416 -15.02 2.35 4.02
CA ASP A 416 -15.59 1.35 4.93
C ASP A 416 -14.51 0.42 5.48
N LYS A 417 -13.59 -0.05 4.62
CA LYS A 417 -12.45 -0.86 5.03
C LYS A 417 -11.60 -0.14 6.08
N ARG A 418 -11.34 1.16 5.88
CA ARG A 418 -10.58 1.98 6.84
C ARG A 418 -11.31 2.14 8.17
N ASN A 419 -12.62 2.40 8.15
CA ASN A 419 -13.43 2.53 9.36
C ASN A 419 -13.47 1.23 10.18
N VAL A 420 -13.61 0.08 9.51
CA VAL A 420 -13.53 -1.23 10.17
C VAL A 420 -12.12 -1.49 10.70
N GLY A 421 -11.08 -1.10 9.95
CA GLY A 421 -9.68 -1.20 10.38
C GLY A 421 -9.41 -0.47 11.70
N ARG A 422 -9.80 0.81 11.81
CA ARG A 422 -9.61 1.59 13.05
C ARG A 422 -10.31 0.94 14.25
N ARG A 423 -11.57 0.52 14.09
CA ARG A 423 -12.33 -0.16 15.15
C ARG A 423 -11.67 -1.46 15.59
N LEU A 424 -11.12 -2.23 14.64
CA LEU A 424 -10.41 -3.46 14.94
C LEU A 424 -9.11 -3.18 15.73
N GLU A 425 -8.37 -2.14 15.38
CA GLU A 425 -7.17 -1.73 16.10
C GLU A 425 -7.48 -1.34 17.55
N ASP A 426 -8.52 -0.53 17.77
CA ASP A 426 -8.96 -0.11 19.12
C ASP A 426 -9.30 -1.32 20.00
N GLU A 427 -10.11 -2.25 19.47
CA GLU A 427 -10.48 -3.50 20.17
C GLU A 427 -9.26 -4.40 20.44
N GLN A 428 -8.30 -4.46 19.51
CA GLN A 428 -7.07 -5.22 19.70
C GLN A 428 -6.20 -4.63 20.82
N LEU A 429 -6.14 -3.31 20.92
CA LEU A 429 -5.42 -2.62 21.99
C LEU A 429 -6.06 -2.86 23.35
N GLU A 430 -7.38 -2.74 23.44
CA GLU A 430 -8.12 -3.01 24.68
C GLU A 430 -7.97 -4.49 25.11
N HIS A 431 -8.03 -5.42 24.15
CA HIS A 431 -7.77 -6.82 24.42
C HIS A 431 -6.32 -7.06 24.89
N ALA A 432 -5.33 -6.40 24.28
CA ALA A 432 -3.93 -6.52 24.69
C ALA A 432 -3.70 -5.96 26.11
N ALA A 433 -4.33 -4.84 26.43
CA ALA A 433 -4.35 -4.26 27.76
C ALA A 433 -4.88 -5.25 28.79
N THR A 434 -6.10 -5.75 28.55
CA THR A 434 -6.79 -6.68 29.42
C THR A 434 -6.00 -7.97 29.62
N PHE A 435 -5.41 -8.51 28.55
CA PHE A 435 -4.61 -9.73 28.62
C PHE A 435 -3.37 -9.54 29.48
N ALA A 436 -2.62 -8.45 29.31
CA ALA A 436 -1.44 -8.18 30.13
C ALA A 436 -1.78 -7.98 31.63
N THR A 437 -2.87 -7.26 31.93
CA THR A 437 -3.35 -7.10 33.30
C THR A 437 -3.74 -8.44 33.91
N LEU A 438 -4.41 -9.31 33.13
CA LEU A 438 -4.75 -10.65 33.57
C LEU A 438 -3.50 -11.48 33.86
N THR A 439 -2.51 -11.48 32.96
CA THR A 439 -1.25 -12.20 33.15
C THR A 439 -0.52 -11.74 34.41
N SER A 440 -0.38 -10.42 34.60
CA SER A 440 0.27 -9.86 35.80
C SER A 440 -0.47 -10.23 37.09
N ALA A 441 -1.81 -10.20 37.08
CA ALA A 441 -2.62 -10.62 38.22
C ALA A 441 -2.50 -12.13 38.52
N GLU A 442 -2.44 -12.96 37.48
CA GLU A 442 -2.23 -14.41 37.62
C GLU A 442 -0.83 -14.74 38.17
N ASP A 443 0.19 -14.01 37.73
CA ASP A 443 1.56 -14.16 38.22
C ASP A 443 1.67 -13.74 39.69
N GLU A 444 1.05 -12.62 40.08
CA GLU A 444 1.03 -12.19 41.49
C GLU A 444 0.22 -13.16 42.37
N LEU A 445 -0.92 -13.67 41.89
CA LEU A 445 -1.66 -14.74 42.60
C LEU A 445 -0.80 -15.99 42.77
N ARG A 446 -0.02 -16.38 41.75
CA ARG A 446 0.87 -17.54 41.82
C ARG A 446 1.98 -17.30 42.83
N ARG A 447 2.60 -16.11 42.80
CA ARG A 447 3.63 -15.70 43.75
C ARG A 447 3.09 -15.72 45.18
N LEU A 448 1.92 -15.14 45.42
CA LEU A 448 1.27 -15.14 46.74
C LEU A 448 0.91 -16.56 47.20
N ARG A 449 0.42 -17.43 46.31
CA ARG A 449 0.17 -18.85 46.63
C ARG A 449 1.44 -19.61 46.97
N ALA A 450 2.52 -19.41 46.21
CA ALA A 450 3.82 -20.01 46.48
C ALA A 450 4.36 -19.54 47.84
N LEU A 451 4.24 -18.24 48.14
CA LEU A 451 4.59 -17.68 49.45
C LEU A 451 3.72 -18.26 50.57
N LEU A 452 2.41 -18.40 50.40
CA LEU A 452 1.52 -19.00 51.40
C LEU A 452 1.86 -20.47 51.68
N LEU A 453 2.14 -21.26 50.65
CA LEU A 453 2.59 -22.66 50.79
C LEU A 453 3.94 -22.75 51.52
N GLN A 454 4.86 -21.82 51.26
CA GLN A 454 6.12 -21.70 52.00
C GLN A 454 5.88 -21.25 53.46
N THR A 455 4.89 -20.39 53.70
CA THR A 455 4.56 -19.87 55.04
C THR A 455 3.84 -20.92 55.90
N GLU A 456 3.03 -21.81 55.31
CA GLU A 456 2.43 -22.96 55.99
C GLU A 456 3.46 -24.03 56.41
N GLN A 457 4.68 -24.01 55.85
CA GLN A 457 5.77 -24.92 56.23
C GLN A 457 6.99 -24.28 56.92
N ALA A 458 7.10 -22.95 56.99
CA ALA A 458 8.07 -22.29 57.86
C ALA A 458 7.67 -20.83 58.14
N ALA A 459 7.33 -20.56 59.40
CA ALA A 459 7.30 -19.20 59.93
C ALA A 459 8.74 -18.67 60.10
N ALA A 460 9.30 -18.05 59.06
CA ALA A 460 10.18 -16.87 59.09
C ALA A 460 11.07 -16.76 57.83
N VAL A 461 11.04 -15.60 57.18
CA VAL A 461 12.17 -14.65 57.02
C VAL A 461 11.90 -13.81 55.75
N TYR A 462 11.71 -12.51 55.96
CA TYR A 462 11.75 -11.50 54.91
C TYR A 462 13.13 -11.50 54.24
N ALA A 463 13.18 -11.82 52.95
CA ALA A 463 14.23 -11.35 52.06
C ALA A 463 13.56 -10.84 50.77
N ALA A 464 13.67 -9.54 50.56
CA ALA A 464 13.40 -8.91 49.29
C ALA A 464 14.43 -9.37 48.26
N GLY A 465 13.97 -9.60 47.04
CA GLY A 465 14.79 -9.69 45.84
C GLY A 465 15.51 -11.01 45.65
N ASP A 466 14.86 -11.93 44.93
CA ASP A 466 15.60 -12.72 43.96
C ASP A 466 14.84 -12.60 42.63
N GLU A 467 15.45 -11.86 41.72
CA GLU A 467 15.06 -11.71 40.31
C GLU A 467 15.28 -13.05 39.63
N THR A 468 14.29 -13.94 39.68
CA THR A 468 14.31 -15.17 38.88
C THR A 468 13.56 -14.94 37.58
N ILE A 469 14.33 -14.66 36.51
CA ILE A 469 13.93 -14.58 35.09
C ILE A 469 13.01 -13.38 34.80
N ASP A 470 13.38 -12.54 33.84
CA ASP A 470 12.50 -11.50 33.28
C ASP A 470 11.15 -12.13 32.89
N ASP A 471 10.12 -11.93 33.72
CA ASP A 471 8.76 -12.47 33.54
C ASP A 471 7.96 -11.65 32.51
N GLU A 472 8.59 -10.73 31.78
CA GLU A 472 7.92 -9.95 30.74
C GLU A 472 7.66 -10.85 29.50
N PRO A 473 6.39 -11.05 29.10
CA PRO A 473 6.07 -11.93 27.99
C PRO A 473 6.69 -11.43 26.68
N PRO A 474 7.15 -12.32 25.79
CA PRO A 474 7.82 -11.94 24.55
C PRO A 474 6.89 -11.13 23.64
N ALA A 475 7.44 -10.04 23.11
CA ALA A 475 6.70 -9.08 22.29
C ALA A 475 6.51 -9.51 20.83
N SER A 476 7.16 -10.59 20.39
CA SER A 476 7.09 -11.17 19.05
C SER A 476 7.47 -12.66 19.03
N PHE A 477 7.17 -13.38 17.95
CA PHE A 477 7.59 -14.77 17.78
C PHE A 477 9.11 -14.92 17.67
N VAL A 478 9.82 -13.88 17.22
CA VAL A 478 11.29 -13.88 17.25
C VAL A 478 11.81 -13.83 18.69
N ASP A 479 11.25 -12.94 19.51
CA ASP A 479 11.62 -12.84 20.93
C ASP A 479 11.25 -14.14 21.66
N LEU A 480 10.09 -14.70 21.33
CA LEU A 480 9.65 -15.99 21.85
C LEU A 480 10.68 -17.08 21.55
N LEU A 481 11.11 -17.22 20.29
CA LEU A 481 12.08 -18.24 19.88
C LEU A 481 13.46 -18.03 20.52
N ALA A 482 13.88 -16.78 20.72
CA ALA A 482 15.13 -16.47 21.42
C ALA A 482 15.10 -16.91 22.89
N ASN A 483 13.93 -16.90 23.53
CA ASN A 483 13.75 -17.26 24.94
C ASN A 483 13.40 -18.75 25.15
N VAL A 484 13.03 -19.50 24.11
CA VAL A 484 12.72 -20.95 24.25
C VAL A 484 13.88 -21.77 24.84
N PRO A 485 15.16 -21.56 24.47
CA PRO A 485 16.28 -22.32 25.03
C PRO A 485 16.41 -22.20 26.55
N ASP A 486 15.89 -21.13 27.16
CA ASP A 486 15.94 -20.89 28.60
C ASP A 486 14.79 -21.62 29.35
N LEU A 487 13.80 -22.17 28.64
CA LEU A 487 12.71 -22.94 29.25
C LEU A 487 13.13 -24.39 29.53
N PRO A 488 13.19 -24.83 30.80
CA PRO A 488 13.55 -26.19 31.13
C PRO A 488 12.52 -27.20 30.60
N GLY A 489 12.99 -28.29 30.01
CA GLY A 489 12.14 -29.37 29.49
C GLY A 489 11.48 -29.10 28.14
N ILE A 490 11.76 -27.96 27.50
CA ILE A 490 11.22 -27.61 26.17
C ILE A 490 12.35 -27.56 25.13
N GLU A 491 12.10 -28.09 23.94
CA GLU A 491 13.03 -28.00 22.81
C GLU A 491 12.27 -27.66 21.52
N PHE A 492 12.63 -26.55 20.87
CA PHE A 492 12.05 -26.17 19.58
C PHE A 492 12.82 -26.84 18.44
N THR A 493 12.09 -27.58 17.59
CA THR A 493 12.66 -28.36 16.48
C THR A 493 12.08 -27.96 15.12
N GLY A 494 11.10 -27.06 15.11
CA GLY A 494 10.41 -26.58 13.92
C GLY A 494 11.21 -25.58 13.06
N ASP A 495 10.59 -25.13 11.97
CA ASP A 495 11.14 -24.08 11.11
C ASP A 495 10.84 -22.69 11.69
N GLU A 496 11.88 -22.02 12.19
CA GLU A 496 11.81 -20.67 12.76
C GLU A 496 11.21 -19.67 11.78
N ALA A 497 11.52 -19.77 10.48
CA ALA A 497 11.06 -18.80 9.48
C ALA A 497 9.52 -18.78 9.37
N ILE A 498 8.86 -19.91 9.61
CA ILE A 498 7.40 -20.01 9.59
C ILE A 498 6.80 -19.29 10.80
N SER A 499 7.36 -19.51 12.00
CA SER A 499 6.90 -18.89 13.24
C SER A 499 7.07 -17.38 13.19
N VAL A 500 8.23 -16.92 12.72
CA VAL A 500 8.56 -15.50 12.57
C VAL A 500 7.65 -14.78 11.57
N ARG A 501 7.12 -15.47 10.55
CA ARG A 501 6.15 -14.86 9.62
C ARG A 501 4.83 -14.47 10.29
N LEU A 502 4.49 -15.06 11.44
CA LEU A 502 3.28 -14.71 12.19
C LEU A 502 3.34 -13.28 12.76
N ASP A 503 4.54 -12.72 13.00
CA ASP A 503 4.70 -11.35 13.52
C ASP A 503 4.08 -10.29 12.61
N VAL A 504 3.93 -10.59 11.32
CA VAL A 504 3.23 -9.72 10.36
C VAL A 504 1.77 -9.51 10.77
N HIS A 505 1.14 -10.57 11.27
CA HIS A 505 -0.27 -10.62 11.62
C HIS A 505 -0.54 -10.41 13.12
N ASP A 506 0.51 -10.28 13.92
CA ASP A 506 0.47 -10.02 15.37
C ASP A 506 1.22 -8.72 15.73
N PRO A 507 0.78 -7.54 15.23
CA PRO A 507 1.48 -6.28 15.46
C PRO A 507 1.60 -5.93 16.95
N LEU A 508 0.66 -6.38 17.78
CA LEU A 508 0.63 -6.19 19.24
C LEU A 508 1.26 -7.33 20.05
N GLY A 509 1.81 -8.38 19.40
CA GLY A 509 2.58 -9.42 20.09
C GLY A 509 1.73 -10.30 21.01
N LEU A 510 0.42 -10.27 20.81
CA LEU A 510 -0.56 -10.95 21.63
C LEU A 510 -0.54 -12.46 21.38
N TRP A 511 -0.29 -12.88 20.13
CA TRP A 511 -0.14 -14.29 19.78
C TRP A 511 1.18 -14.83 20.29
N ALA A 512 2.26 -14.04 20.22
CA ALA A 512 3.54 -14.37 20.84
C ALA A 512 3.39 -14.55 22.36
N SER A 513 2.77 -13.59 23.05
CA SER A 513 2.50 -13.67 24.49
C SER A 513 1.65 -14.89 24.87
N LYS A 514 0.57 -15.17 24.12
CA LYS A 514 -0.27 -16.38 24.33
C LYS A 514 0.51 -17.67 24.09
N THR A 515 1.36 -17.70 23.07
CA THR A 515 2.20 -18.88 22.77
C THR A 515 3.23 -19.10 23.87
N TRP A 516 3.82 -18.03 24.41
CA TRP A 516 4.73 -18.10 25.56
C TRP A 516 4.06 -18.68 26.80
N ALA A 517 2.84 -18.24 27.12
CA ALA A 517 2.06 -18.82 28.22
C ALA A 517 1.82 -20.33 28.03
N VAL A 518 1.57 -20.78 26.80
CA VAL A 518 1.46 -22.22 26.48
C VAL A 518 2.79 -22.94 26.71
N LEU A 519 3.92 -22.37 26.27
CA LEU A 519 5.24 -22.98 26.44
C LEU A 519 5.66 -23.06 27.91
N GLN A 520 5.38 -22.03 28.70
CA GLN A 520 5.62 -22.06 30.15
C GLN A 520 4.75 -23.12 30.84
N ALA A 521 3.48 -23.27 30.45
CA ALA A 521 2.62 -24.33 30.98
C ALA A 521 3.13 -25.74 30.62
N LEU A 522 3.68 -25.93 29.41
CA LEU A 522 4.32 -27.19 29.00
C LEU A 522 5.63 -27.46 29.76
N SER A 523 6.42 -26.41 30.05
CA SER A 523 7.66 -26.52 30.84
C SER A 523 7.35 -26.97 32.26
N ASP A 524 6.34 -26.36 32.90
CA ASP A 524 5.90 -26.73 34.24
C ASP A 524 5.30 -28.14 34.28
N TYR A 525 4.57 -28.54 33.23
CA TYR A 525 4.12 -29.92 33.06
C TYR A 525 5.30 -30.90 33.00
N ALA A 526 6.31 -30.64 32.16
CA ALA A 526 7.47 -31.49 32.02
C ALA A 526 8.20 -31.65 33.37
N GLN A 527 8.41 -30.54 34.09
CA GLN A 527 9.02 -30.56 35.42
C GLN A 527 8.16 -31.28 36.47
N ALA A 528 6.85 -31.06 36.50
CA ALA A 528 5.94 -31.70 37.44
C ALA A 528 5.88 -33.22 37.21
N SER A 529 5.87 -33.66 35.96
CA SER A 529 5.88 -35.08 35.59
C SER A 529 7.21 -35.75 35.94
N VAL A 530 8.35 -35.12 35.65
CA VAL A 530 9.68 -35.64 36.06
C VAL A 530 9.82 -35.72 37.59
N ALA A 531 9.24 -34.77 38.32
CA ALA A 531 9.21 -34.76 39.78
C ALA A 531 8.19 -35.74 40.39
N GLY A 532 7.42 -36.47 39.57
CA GLY A 532 6.37 -37.39 40.04
C GLY A 532 5.14 -36.70 40.66
N ARG A 533 4.99 -35.38 40.47
CA ARG A 533 3.84 -34.59 40.92
C ARG A 533 2.67 -34.64 39.94
N CYS A 534 2.88 -35.13 38.71
CA CYS A 534 1.85 -35.33 37.70
C CYS A 534 2.02 -36.71 37.03
N ASP A 535 0.94 -37.48 36.97
CA ASP A 535 0.88 -38.82 36.36
C ASP A 535 -0.02 -38.86 35.11
N ARG A 536 -0.42 -37.70 34.59
CA ARG A 536 -1.40 -37.52 33.51
C ARG A 536 -0.73 -37.00 32.25
N ASP A 537 -1.45 -37.07 31.13
CA ASP A 537 -1.06 -36.40 29.90
C ASP A 537 -1.24 -34.87 30.03
N VAL A 538 -0.71 -34.13 29.06
CA VAL A 538 -0.83 -32.65 29.02
C VAL A 538 -2.29 -32.19 29.16
N HIS A 539 -3.26 -32.89 28.56
CA HIS A 539 -4.66 -32.48 28.69
C HIS A 539 -5.21 -32.68 30.11
N GLY A 540 -4.88 -33.80 30.76
CA GLY A 540 -5.23 -34.09 32.14
C GLY A 540 -4.57 -33.13 33.13
N TYR A 541 -3.33 -32.69 32.85
CA TYR A 541 -2.63 -31.63 33.59
C TYR A 541 -3.37 -30.28 33.49
N LEU A 542 -3.79 -29.87 32.29
CA LEU A 542 -4.51 -28.60 32.10
C LEU A 542 -5.90 -28.59 32.76
N LEU A 543 -6.56 -29.75 32.88
CA LEU A 543 -7.83 -29.88 33.59
C LEU A 543 -7.68 -29.88 35.11
N ASN A 544 -6.53 -30.31 35.61
CA ASN A 544 -6.28 -30.47 37.05
C ASN A 544 -4.88 -29.99 37.38
N LEU A 545 -4.75 -28.68 37.48
CA LEU A 545 -3.48 -28.00 37.64
C LEU A 545 -2.87 -28.30 39.02
N PRO A 546 -1.66 -28.87 39.11
CA PRO A 546 -0.95 -29.02 40.38
C PRO A 546 -0.60 -27.66 40.99
N ASP A 547 -0.55 -27.59 42.31
CA ASP A 547 -0.27 -26.33 43.03
C ASP A 547 1.10 -25.74 42.65
N GLY A 548 1.11 -24.44 42.38
CA GLY A 548 2.29 -23.67 42.00
C GLY A 548 2.68 -23.74 40.52
N CYS A 549 2.03 -24.59 39.72
CA CYS A 549 2.33 -24.72 38.30
C CYS A 549 1.49 -23.76 37.41
N ARG A 550 2.00 -23.43 36.22
CA ARG A 550 1.33 -22.62 35.19
C ARG A 550 0.37 -23.46 34.34
N GLY A 551 -0.82 -22.93 34.11
CA GLY A 551 -1.87 -23.57 33.34
C GLY A 551 -2.25 -22.78 32.09
N TYR A 552 -3.00 -23.42 31.19
CA TYR A 552 -3.63 -22.78 30.04
C TYR A 552 -5.02 -23.38 29.80
N SER A 553 -5.87 -22.69 29.04
CA SER A 553 -7.24 -23.15 28.81
C SER A 553 -7.27 -24.52 28.11
N ALA A 554 -7.82 -25.54 28.78
CA ALA A 554 -8.01 -26.88 28.20
C ALA A 554 -8.89 -26.85 26.93
N ASN A 555 -9.82 -25.89 26.81
CA ASN A 555 -10.65 -25.69 25.60
C ASN A 555 -9.83 -25.25 24.36
N LYS A 556 -8.64 -24.70 24.58
CA LYS A 556 -7.70 -24.29 23.53
C LYS A 556 -6.68 -25.38 23.20
N HIS A 557 -6.69 -26.50 23.92
CA HIS A 557 -5.85 -27.66 23.69
C HIS A 557 -6.64 -28.79 22.99
N ALA A 558 -6.06 -29.40 21.97
CA ALA A 558 -6.60 -30.59 21.32
C ALA A 558 -5.60 -31.74 21.47
N THR A 559 -6.07 -32.86 22.03
CA THR A 559 -5.27 -34.09 22.19
C THR A 559 -4.98 -34.79 20.86
N ASN A 560 -5.79 -34.54 19.83
CA ASN A 560 -5.64 -35.13 18.51
C ASN A 560 -6.21 -34.23 17.40
N GLU A 561 -5.79 -34.47 16.15
CA GLU A 561 -6.36 -33.84 14.96
C GLU A 561 -7.69 -34.50 14.56
N SER A 562 -8.52 -33.80 13.78
CA SER A 562 -9.83 -34.30 13.34
C SER A 562 -9.73 -35.60 12.51
N GLU A 563 -10.74 -36.48 12.59
CA GLU A 563 -10.78 -37.75 11.83
C GLU A 563 -10.56 -37.57 10.32
N ASP A 564 -11.04 -36.46 9.76
CA ASP A 564 -10.86 -36.11 8.34
C ASP A 564 -9.39 -35.86 7.95
N VAL A 565 -8.58 -35.35 8.88
CA VAL A 565 -7.13 -35.13 8.68
C VAL A 565 -6.39 -36.45 8.78
N GLN A 566 -6.81 -37.34 9.67
CA GLN A 566 -6.17 -38.65 9.87
C GLN A 566 -6.41 -39.61 8.69
N LYS A 567 -7.61 -39.56 8.08
CA LYS A 567 -7.98 -40.43 6.95
C LYS A 567 -7.33 -40.02 5.62
N ASN A 568 -6.78 -38.80 5.51
CA ASN A 568 -6.17 -38.28 4.28
C ASN A 568 -4.66 -38.17 4.43
N SER A 569 -3.92 -38.99 3.68
CA SER A 569 -2.45 -39.05 3.73
C SER A 569 -1.78 -37.69 3.51
N LYS A 570 -2.33 -36.85 2.63
CA LYS A 570 -1.80 -35.50 2.35
C LYS A 570 -1.88 -34.58 3.58
N PHE A 571 -2.91 -34.72 4.40
CA PHE A 571 -3.10 -33.87 5.58
C PHE A 571 -2.37 -34.43 6.80
N SER A 572 -2.30 -35.75 6.96
CA SER A 572 -1.52 -36.37 8.03
C SER A 572 -0.02 -36.19 7.83
N GLU A 573 0.48 -36.24 6.59
CA GLU A 573 1.89 -36.01 6.23
C GLU A 573 2.38 -34.61 6.66
N ALA A 574 1.53 -33.58 6.55
CA ALA A 574 1.86 -32.23 7.00
C ALA A 574 2.10 -32.11 8.52
N ARG A 575 1.68 -33.10 9.32
CA ARG A 575 1.93 -33.17 10.77
C ARG A 575 3.09 -34.11 11.14
N PHE A 576 3.85 -34.63 10.17
CA PHE A 576 5.14 -35.24 10.42
C PHE A 576 6.19 -34.15 10.56
N LEU A 577 6.44 -33.77 11.81
CA LEU A 577 7.25 -32.61 12.16
C LEU A 577 8.63 -33.04 12.66
N PRO A 578 9.65 -32.19 12.46
CA PRO A 578 11.04 -32.50 12.82
C PRO A 578 11.22 -32.76 14.32
N VAL A 579 12.05 -33.76 14.65
CA VAL A 579 12.54 -34.08 16.01
C VAL A 579 13.99 -34.55 15.92
N PRO A 580 14.79 -34.50 17.01
CA PRO A 580 16.16 -35.01 16.98
C PRO A 580 16.20 -36.51 16.69
N GLU A 581 17.23 -36.97 15.96
CA GLU A 581 17.42 -38.39 15.61
C GLU A 581 17.54 -39.31 16.84
N ALA A 582 17.91 -38.75 18.00
CA ALA A 582 17.95 -39.47 19.28
C ALA A 582 16.56 -39.91 19.77
N VAL A 583 15.50 -39.20 19.37
CA VAL A 583 14.11 -39.51 19.73
C VAL A 583 13.53 -40.53 18.76
N GLU A 584 13.62 -40.23 17.46
CA GLU A 584 13.12 -41.04 16.36
C GLU A 584 14.16 -41.08 15.23
N PRO A 585 14.68 -42.26 14.83
CA PRO A 585 15.70 -42.38 13.78
C PRO A 585 15.33 -41.75 12.43
N ALA A 586 14.05 -41.61 12.12
CA ALA A 586 13.59 -40.94 10.89
C ALA A 586 13.72 -39.40 10.93
N GLY A 587 14.05 -38.81 12.08
CA GLY A 587 14.16 -37.36 12.29
C GLY A 587 12.83 -36.60 12.23
N ARG A 588 11.70 -37.31 12.12
CA ARG A 588 10.35 -36.76 12.06
C ARG A 588 9.36 -37.68 12.76
N ILE A 589 8.39 -37.08 13.46
CA ILE A 589 7.32 -37.81 14.17
C ILE A 589 5.95 -37.17 13.94
N ALA A 590 4.90 -37.98 14.05
CA ALA A 590 3.53 -37.51 13.94
C ALA A 590 3.10 -36.73 15.19
N MET A 591 2.94 -35.41 15.06
CA MET A 591 2.52 -34.51 16.15
C MET A 591 1.06 -34.08 15.98
N MET A 592 0.12 -34.88 16.50
CA MET A 592 -1.31 -34.60 16.39
C MET A 592 -1.82 -33.63 17.46
N ALA A 593 -1.22 -33.66 18.65
CA ALA A 593 -1.60 -32.77 19.73
C ALA A 593 -1.19 -31.34 19.42
N HIS A 594 -2.11 -30.39 19.65
CA HIS A 594 -1.86 -28.99 19.32
C HIS A 594 -2.66 -28.01 20.17
N PHE A 595 -2.15 -26.78 20.25
CA PHE A 595 -2.82 -25.65 20.86
C PHE A 595 -3.33 -24.67 19.80
N LYS A 596 -4.53 -24.16 20.01
CA LYS A 596 -5.12 -23.06 19.23
C LYS A 596 -4.73 -21.75 19.90
N ILE A 597 -3.81 -21.02 19.28
CA ILE A 597 -3.26 -19.77 19.86
C ILE A 597 -4.25 -18.63 19.66
N ALA A 598 -4.70 -18.43 18.42
CA ALA A 598 -5.65 -17.39 18.05
C ALA A 598 -6.49 -17.82 16.83
N GLN A 599 -7.56 -17.08 16.58
CA GLN A 599 -8.36 -17.17 15.38
C GLN A 599 -8.50 -15.75 14.83
N SER A 600 -7.84 -15.44 13.70
CA SER A 600 -7.87 -14.12 13.09
C SER A 600 -8.05 -14.23 11.58
N GLY A 601 -9.29 -14.01 11.12
CA GLY A 601 -9.64 -14.06 9.70
C GLY A 601 -9.14 -15.33 9.01
N LEU A 602 -8.18 -15.16 8.10
CA LEU A 602 -7.59 -16.23 7.27
C LEU A 602 -6.49 -17.03 7.99
N ILE A 603 -5.96 -16.55 9.12
CA ILE A 603 -4.83 -17.17 9.82
C ILE A 603 -5.25 -17.53 11.24
N SER A 604 -5.17 -18.83 11.54
CA SER A 604 -5.42 -19.39 12.87
C SER A 604 -4.15 -20.10 13.34
N PRO A 605 -3.24 -19.38 14.02
CA PRO A 605 -1.97 -19.96 14.43
C PRO A 605 -2.15 -21.14 15.39
N ARG A 606 -1.34 -22.17 15.19
CA ARG A 606 -1.32 -23.39 16.00
C ARG A 606 0.11 -23.71 16.44
N LEU A 607 0.23 -24.29 17.63
CA LEU A 607 1.45 -24.91 18.13
C LEU A 607 1.24 -26.42 18.17
N HIS A 608 2.08 -27.18 17.48
CA HIS A 608 2.10 -28.65 17.53
C HIS A 608 3.32 -29.14 18.31
N TYR A 609 3.11 -30.17 19.12
CA TYR A 609 4.15 -30.70 20.00
C TYR A 609 4.12 -32.23 20.09
N TYR A 610 5.23 -32.80 20.54
CA TYR A 610 5.37 -34.20 20.92
C TYR A 610 5.78 -34.30 22.39
N ASP A 611 5.00 -35.03 23.17
CA ASP A 611 5.28 -35.33 24.57
C ASP A 611 6.17 -36.58 24.67
N ASP A 612 7.43 -36.39 25.05
CA ASP A 612 8.40 -37.45 25.31
C ASP A 612 8.91 -37.40 26.76
N VAL A 613 8.14 -36.81 27.67
CA VAL A 613 8.58 -36.54 29.05
C VAL A 613 8.90 -37.83 29.81
N THR A 614 8.18 -38.92 29.53
CA THR A 614 8.43 -40.23 30.16
C THR A 614 9.77 -40.86 29.79
N ARG A 615 10.34 -40.53 28.63
CA ARG A 615 11.60 -41.12 28.13
C ARG A 615 12.76 -40.13 28.21
N SER A 616 12.60 -38.92 27.65
CA SER A 616 13.65 -37.91 27.59
C SER A 616 13.48 -36.78 28.62
N GLY A 617 12.35 -36.72 29.33
CA GLY A 617 12.04 -35.61 30.23
C GLY A 617 11.69 -34.31 29.50
N LYS A 618 11.46 -34.36 28.18
CA LYS A 618 11.27 -33.19 27.33
C LYS A 618 9.98 -33.22 26.51
N VAL A 619 9.50 -32.03 26.17
CA VAL A 619 8.46 -31.80 25.16
C VAL A 619 9.10 -31.13 23.95
N TYR A 620 8.93 -31.72 22.77
CA TYR A 620 9.48 -31.21 21.51
C TYR A 620 8.42 -30.40 20.76
N ILE A 621 8.75 -29.17 20.37
CA ILE A 621 7.87 -28.26 19.65
C ILE A 621 8.25 -28.29 18.16
N GLY A 622 7.52 -29.08 17.39
CA GLY A 622 7.83 -29.29 15.97
C GLY A 622 7.26 -28.23 15.02
N TYR A 623 6.28 -27.44 15.46
CA TYR A 623 5.68 -26.38 14.62
C TYR A 623 4.98 -25.30 15.43
N ILE A 624 5.27 -24.05 15.11
CA ILE A 624 4.49 -22.88 15.49
C ILE A 624 4.25 -22.08 14.21
N GLY A 625 3.01 -21.97 13.77
CA GLY A 625 2.74 -21.37 12.46
C GLY A 625 1.25 -21.27 12.14
N PRO A 626 0.91 -20.80 10.92
CA PRO A 626 -0.47 -20.81 10.41
C PRO A 626 -1.09 -22.20 10.48
N HIS A 627 -2.41 -22.27 10.38
CA HIS A 627 -3.13 -23.53 10.38
C HIS A 627 -2.62 -24.46 9.26
N LEU A 628 -2.17 -25.67 9.61
CA LEU A 628 -1.75 -26.67 8.62
C LEU A 628 -2.93 -27.09 7.72
N PRO A 629 -2.69 -27.48 6.45
CA PRO A 629 -3.74 -27.73 5.46
C PRO A 629 -4.84 -28.69 5.96
N THR A 630 -6.10 -28.38 5.63
CA THR A 630 -7.27 -29.25 5.87
C THR A 630 -8.28 -29.10 4.73
N LYS A 631 -9.36 -29.90 4.71
CA LYS A 631 -10.43 -29.78 3.70
C LYS A 631 -11.05 -28.37 3.58
N ARG A 632 -10.91 -27.51 4.60
CA ARG A 632 -11.48 -26.16 4.64
C ARG A 632 -10.47 -25.04 4.37
N THR A 633 -9.19 -25.37 4.22
CA THR A 633 -8.10 -24.43 4.00
C THR A 633 -7.34 -24.95 2.77
N ASN A 634 -7.75 -24.48 1.58
CA ASN A 634 -7.05 -24.74 0.34
C ASN A 634 -5.81 -23.86 0.24
#